data_AF-A0A132H8I8-F1
#
_entry.id   AF-A0A132H8I8-F1
#
_cell.length_a   1.000
_cell.length_b   1.000
_cell.length_c   1.000
_cell.angle_alpha   90.00
_cell.angle_beta   90.00
_cell.angle_gamma   90.00
#
_symmetry.space_group_name_H-M   'P 1'
#
loop_
_entity.id
_entity.type
_entity.pdbx_description
1 polymer ?
#
loop_
_entity_poly.entity_id
_entity_poly.type
_entity_poly.pdbx_seq_one_letter_code
_entity_poly.pdbx_strand_id
1 'polypeptide(L)'
;MATATTTQKIEKALEILKGQDWWWCMADYTHPAYDYACGSMRAFVELVASINDKAIVKALRDLWTATYNYVHATMWSANEKAKAEYETTKAQLMAIIQPQYAMAA
;
A
#
# COMPACT_ATOMS: atom_id res chain seq x y z
N MET A 1 24.52 -9.66 -4.39
CA MET A 1 23.56 -8.57 -4.69
C MET A 1 23.33 -7.79 -3.41
N ALA A 2 23.48 -6.47 -3.43
CA ALA A 2 23.16 -5.66 -2.25
C ALA A 2 21.65 -5.78 -1.96
N THR A 3 21.28 -6.14 -0.73
CA THR A 3 19.89 -6.17 -0.30
C THR A 3 19.38 -4.73 -0.19
N ALA A 4 18.24 -4.42 -0.79
CA ALA A 4 17.60 -3.11 -0.65
C ALA A 4 17.42 -2.73 0.83
N THR A 5 17.67 -1.46 1.16
CA THR A 5 17.50 -0.94 2.51
C THR A 5 16.02 -0.96 2.90
N THR A 6 15.74 -0.90 4.22
CA THR A 6 14.36 -0.80 4.72
C THR A 6 13.62 0.39 4.09
N THR A 7 14.28 1.54 3.97
CA THR A 7 13.72 2.75 3.34
C THR A 7 13.35 2.52 1.87
N GLN A 8 14.24 1.92 1.08
CA GLN A 8 13.97 1.59 -0.33
C GLN A 8 12.79 0.62 -0.47
N LYS A 9 12.65 -0.35 0.43
CA LYS A 9 11.52 -1.27 0.45
C LYS A 9 10.21 -0.56 0.79
N ILE A 10 10.22 0.37 1.75
CA ILE A 10 9.04 1.19 2.10
C ILE A 10 8.62 2.05 0.91
N GLU A 11 9.55 2.78 0.30
CA GLU A 11 9.28 3.62 -0.87
C GLU A 11 8.69 2.78 -2.00
N LYS A 12 9.28 1.62 -2.28
CA LYS A 12 8.78 0.73 -3.33
C LYS A 12 7.39 0.18 -3.01
N ALA A 13 7.10 -0.14 -1.75
CA ALA A 13 5.78 -0.58 -1.33
C ALA A 13 4.73 0.53 -1.53
N LEU A 14 5.07 1.79 -1.20
CA LEU A 14 4.22 2.95 -1.43
C LEU A 14 3.99 3.25 -2.92
N GLU A 15 5.01 3.07 -3.76
CA GLU A 15 4.87 3.16 -5.22
C GLU A 15 3.88 2.14 -5.76
N ILE A 16 3.98 0.88 -5.31
CA ILE A 16 3.04 -0.18 -5.72
C ILE A 16 1.62 0.18 -5.30
N LEU A 17 1.43 0.64 -4.06
CA LEU A 17 0.13 1.06 -3.53
C LEU A 17 -0.51 2.19 -4.36
N LYS A 18 0.30 3.15 -4.81
CA LYS A 18 -0.12 4.26 -5.68
C LYS A 18 -0.45 3.81 -7.10
N GLY A 19 0.29 2.84 -7.63
CA GLY A 19 0.13 2.31 -8.99
C GLY A 19 -0.87 1.16 -9.12
N GLN A 20 -1.36 0.62 -8.01
CA GLN A 20 -2.33 -0.47 -8.00
C GLN A 20 -3.61 -0.05 -8.70
N ASP A 21 -4.04 -0.85 -9.68
CA ASP A 21 -5.41 -0.77 -10.18
C ASP A 21 -6.33 -1.34 -9.10
N TRP A 22 -7.18 -0.48 -8.54
CA TRP A 22 -8.15 -0.83 -7.51
C TRP A 22 -9.51 -1.23 -8.11
N TRP A 23 -9.72 -0.99 -9.40
CA TRP A 23 -10.97 -1.25 -10.11
C TRP A 23 -10.88 -2.45 -11.06
N TRP A 24 -9.79 -3.22 -10.97
CA TRP A 24 -9.55 -4.41 -11.79
C TRP A 24 -10.72 -5.40 -11.80
N CYS A 25 -11.47 -5.50 -10.70
CA CYS A 25 -12.65 -6.36 -10.57
C CYS A 25 -13.86 -5.87 -11.38
N MET A 26 -13.80 -4.62 -11.87
CA MET A 26 -14.81 -4.00 -12.73
C MET A 26 -14.42 -4.05 -14.22
N ALA A 27 -13.19 -4.45 -14.55
CA ALA A 27 -12.70 -4.53 -15.92
C ALA A 27 -13.15 -5.83 -16.62
N ASP A 28 -14.46 -6.11 -16.69
CA ASP A 28 -15.08 -7.29 -17.34
C ASP A 28 -14.36 -8.65 -17.08
N TYR A 29 -13.56 -8.75 -16.02
CA TYR A 29 -12.61 -9.84 -15.77
C TYR A 29 -11.75 -10.22 -16.99
N THR A 30 -11.42 -9.26 -17.84
CA THR A 30 -10.65 -9.52 -19.06
C THR A 30 -9.15 -9.43 -18.81
N HIS A 31 -8.41 -10.36 -19.42
CA HIS A 31 -6.96 -10.21 -19.55
C HIS A 31 -6.67 -8.92 -20.35
N PRO A 32 -5.67 -8.11 -19.94
CA PRO A 32 -4.65 -8.41 -18.92
C PRO A 32 -4.88 -7.72 -17.55
N ALA A 33 -5.99 -7.02 -17.33
CA ALA A 33 -6.19 -6.18 -16.14
C ALA A 33 -6.14 -6.97 -14.83
N TYR A 34 -6.80 -8.14 -14.80
CA TYR A 34 -6.78 -9.05 -13.65
C TYR A 34 -5.36 -9.50 -13.30
N ASP A 35 -4.59 -9.96 -14.29
CA ASP A 35 -3.23 -10.47 -14.08
C ASP A 35 -2.31 -9.39 -13.53
N TYR A 36 -2.42 -8.16 -14.06
CA TYR A 36 -1.62 -7.04 -13.57
C TYR A 36 -1.99 -6.65 -12.15
N ALA A 37 -3.28 -6.60 -11.82
CA ALA A 37 -3.72 -6.27 -10.47
C ALA A 37 -3.29 -7.35 -9.46
N CYS A 38 -3.50 -8.63 -9.76
CA CYS A 38 -3.05 -9.73 -8.89
C CYS A 38 -1.52 -9.81 -8.80
N GLY A 39 -0.80 -9.56 -9.90
CA GLY A 39 0.65 -9.50 -9.92
C GLY A 39 1.19 -8.37 -9.03
N SER A 40 0.61 -7.19 -9.14
CA SER A 40 0.95 -6.02 -8.31
C SER A 40 0.65 -6.28 -6.81
N MET A 41 -0.50 -6.89 -6.48
CA MET A 41 -0.83 -7.33 -5.12
C MET A 41 0.21 -8.30 -4.56
N ARG A 42 0.59 -9.31 -5.34
CA ARG A 42 1.61 -10.29 -4.92
C ARG A 42 2.95 -9.61 -4.67
N ALA A 43 3.39 -8.76 -5.59
CA ALA A 43 4.64 -8.02 -5.47
C ALA A 43 4.67 -7.16 -4.19
N PHE A 44 3.56 -6.49 -3.85
CA PHE A 44 3.43 -5.75 -2.59
C PHE A 44 3.60 -6.66 -1.37
N VAL A 45 2.84 -7.77 -1.31
CA VAL A 45 2.85 -8.68 -0.15
C VAL A 45 4.24 -9.29 0.08
N GLU A 46 4.90 -9.74 -0.99
CA GLU A 46 6.25 -10.32 -0.93
C GLU A 46 7.29 -9.28 -0.50
N LEU A 47 7.23 -8.08 -1.08
CA LEU A 47 8.13 -6.98 -0.71
C LEU A 47 7.97 -6.61 0.76
N VAL A 48 6.74 -6.41 1.23
CA VAL A 48 6.44 -6.07 2.62
C VAL A 48 6.88 -7.19 3.56
N ALA A 49 6.63 -8.45 3.23
CA ALA A 49 7.09 -9.59 4.03
C ALA A 49 8.61 -9.68 4.17
N SER A 50 9.36 -9.07 3.25
CA SER A 50 10.83 -9.01 3.31
C SER A 50 11.39 -7.93 4.26
N ILE A 51 10.53 -7.11 4.87
CA ILE A 51 10.91 -6.08 5.85
C ILE A 51 11.01 -6.73 7.24
N ASN A 52 12.11 -6.49 7.95
CA ASN A 52 12.35 -7.10 9.27
C ASN A 52 11.50 -6.49 10.39
N ASP A 53 11.16 -5.20 10.28
CA ASP A 53 10.37 -4.48 11.28
C ASP A 53 8.88 -4.82 11.16
N LYS A 54 8.37 -5.54 12.16
CA LYS A 54 6.97 -6.00 12.19
C LYS A 54 5.96 -4.85 12.30
N ALA A 55 6.32 -3.73 12.93
CA ALA A 55 5.44 -2.57 13.03
C ALA A 55 5.28 -1.90 11.65
N ILE A 56 6.38 -1.77 10.90
CA ILE A 56 6.35 -1.27 9.52
C ILE A 56 5.54 -2.21 8.61
N VAL A 57 5.77 -3.53 8.72
CA VAL A 57 5.00 -4.56 7.99
C VAL A 57 3.51 -4.42 8.24
N LYS A 58 3.11 -4.30 9.51
CA LYS A 58 1.71 -4.15 9.88
C LYS A 58 1.14 -2.84 9.31
N ALA A 59 1.83 -1.72 9.49
CA ALA A 59 1.37 -0.41 9.05
C ALA A 59 1.19 -0.33 7.52
N LEU A 60 2.06 -0.95 6.74
CA LEU A 60 1.91 -1.02 5.28
C LEU A 60 0.70 -1.87 4.86
N ARG A 61 0.43 -3.00 5.54
CA ARG A 61 -0.75 -3.83 5.28
C ARG A 61 -2.06 -3.16 5.72
N ASP A 62 -2.02 -2.44 6.83
CA ASP A 62 -3.15 -1.62 7.30
C ASP A 62 -3.45 -0.53 6.27
N LEU A 63 -2.42 0.17 5.75
CA LEU A 63 -2.60 1.18 4.71
C LEU A 63 -3.19 0.58 3.43
N TRP A 64 -2.72 -0.59 2.98
CA TRP A 64 -3.31 -1.29 1.84
C TRP A 64 -4.81 -1.49 2.01
N THR A 65 -5.21 -2.02 3.17
CA THR A 65 -6.62 -2.28 3.50
C THR A 65 -7.43 -0.98 3.55
N ALA A 66 -6.89 0.07 4.17
CA ALA A 66 -7.54 1.38 4.24
C ALA A 66 -7.70 2.02 2.85
N THR A 67 -6.69 1.90 1.98
CA THR A 67 -6.79 2.37 0.59
C THR A 67 -7.85 1.61 -0.19
N TYR A 68 -7.87 0.27 -0.10
CA TYR A 68 -8.92 -0.55 -0.73
C TYR A 68 -10.32 -0.09 -0.30
N ASN A 69 -10.54 -0.01 1.02
CA ASN A 69 -11.82 0.39 1.59
C ASN A 69 -12.22 1.81 1.17
N TYR A 70 -11.28 2.76 1.22
CA TYR A 70 -11.52 4.13 0.80
C TYR A 70 -11.94 4.20 -0.66
N VAL A 71 -11.14 3.65 -1.57
CA VAL A 71 -11.40 3.70 -3.01
C VAL A 71 -12.79 3.13 -3.32
N HIS A 72 -13.10 1.93 -2.81
CA HIS A 72 -14.38 1.27 -3.09
C HIS A 72 -15.57 1.94 -2.40
N ALA A 73 -15.40 2.46 -1.17
CA ALA A 73 -16.46 3.19 -0.48
C ALA A 73 -16.77 4.54 -1.15
N THR A 74 -15.79 5.14 -1.84
CA THR A 74 -15.96 6.38 -2.59
C THR A 74 -16.40 6.21 -4.04
N MET A 75 -16.68 4.97 -4.47
CA MET A 75 -16.97 4.66 -5.87
C MET A 75 -18.11 5.51 -6.46
N TRP A 76 -19.21 5.61 -5.72
CA TRP A 76 -20.46 6.21 -6.20
C TRP A 76 -20.73 7.60 -5.61
N SER A 77 -20.15 7.87 -4.44
CA SER A 77 -20.33 9.12 -3.71
C SER A 77 -19.18 9.31 -2.73
N ALA A 78 -18.90 10.56 -2.37
CA ALA A 78 -17.94 10.85 -1.31
C ALA A 78 -18.27 10.10 -0.01
N ASN A 79 -17.23 9.59 0.66
CA ASN A 79 -17.36 8.89 1.93
C ASN A 79 -16.32 9.43 2.91
N GLU A 80 -16.72 10.45 3.67
CA GLU A 80 -15.83 11.16 4.59
C GLU A 80 -15.30 10.27 5.71
N LYS A 81 -16.07 9.25 6.14
CA LYS A 81 -15.61 8.28 7.13
C LYS A 81 -14.46 7.45 6.59
N ALA A 82 -14.62 6.84 5.41
CA ALA A 82 -13.58 6.03 4.79
C ALA A 82 -12.34 6.87 4.44
N LYS A 83 -12.54 8.12 4.02
CA LYS A 83 -11.45 9.09 3.81
C LYS A 83 -10.68 9.38 5.10
N ALA A 84 -11.39 9.66 6.20
CA ALA A 84 -10.76 9.93 7.50
C ALA A 84 -9.98 8.72 8.01
N GLU A 85 -10.50 7.50 7.84
CA GLU A 85 -9.80 6.26 8.16
C GLU A 85 -8.50 6.11 7.35
N TYR A 86 -8.56 6.31 6.03
CA TYR A 86 -7.38 6.29 5.15
C TYR A 86 -6.32 7.33 5.56
N GLU A 87 -6.69 8.59 5.77
CA GLU A 87 -5.75 9.64 6.17
C GLU A 87 -5.15 9.38 7.56
N THR A 88 -5.94 8.84 8.49
CA THR A 88 -5.46 8.45 9.82
C THR A 88 -4.42 7.33 9.72
N THR A 89 -4.71 6.27 8.96
CA THR A 89 -3.77 5.16 8.76
C THR A 89 -2.50 5.62 8.05
N LYS A 90 -2.62 6.51 7.06
CA LYS A 90 -1.47 7.11 6.38
C LYS A 90 -0.60 7.93 7.34
N ALA A 91 -1.20 8.75 8.19
CA ALA A 91 -0.47 9.52 9.20
C ALA A 91 0.24 8.62 10.22
N GLN A 92 -0.41 7.53 10.66
CA GLN A 92 0.20 6.53 11.53
C GLN A 92 1.41 5.86 10.88
N LEU A 93 1.31 5.48 9.60
CA LEU A 93 2.46 4.95 8.86
C LEU A 93 3.60 5.97 8.83
N MET A 94 3.33 7.24 8.49
CA MET A 94 4.36 8.29 8.46
C MET A 94 5.08 8.45 9.80
N ALA A 95 4.35 8.41 10.92
CA ALA A 95 4.93 8.46 12.26
C ALA A 95 5.84 7.24 12.56
N ILE A 96 5.44 6.04 12.12
CA ILE A 96 6.21 4.81 12.31
C ILE A 96 7.50 4.81 11.46
N ILE A 97 7.44 5.31 10.22
CA ILE A 97 8.59 5.27 9.30
C ILE A 97 9.50 6.49 9.44
N GLN A 98 9.08 7.56 10.12
CA GLN A 98 9.88 8.79 10.32
C GLN A 98 11.29 8.51 10.88
N PRO A 99 11.49 7.65 11.90
CA PRO A 99 12.84 7.29 12.36
C PRO A 99 13.70 6.65 11.27
N GLN A 100 13.08 5.92 10.34
CA GLN A 100 13.77 5.23 9.25
C GLN A 100 14.36 6.19 8.22
N TYR A 101 13.71 7.34 8.01
CA TYR A 101 14.22 8.41 7.15
C TYR A 101 15.27 9.28 7.85
N ALA A 102 15.15 9.48 9.17
CA ALA A 102 16.14 10.21 9.95
C ALA A 102 17.50 9.50 10.02
N MET A 103 17.51 8.16 9.99
CA MET A 103 18.73 7.33 9.99
C MET A 103 19.39 7.18 8.62
N ALA A 104 18.73 7.63 7.55
CA ALA A 104 19.22 7.54 6.17
C ALA A 104 19.83 8.86 5.65
N ALA A 105 19.75 9.94 6.43
CA ALA A 105 20.30 11.27 6.17
C ALA A 105 21.67 11.44 6.84
#